data_AF-Q4FPU5-F1
#
_entry.id   AF-Q4FPU5-F1
#
_cell.length_a   1.000
_cell.length_b   1.000
_cell.length_c   1.000
_cell.angle_alpha   90.00
_cell.angle_beta   90.00
_cell.angle_gamma   90.00
#
_symmetry.space_group_name_H-M   'P 1'
#
loop_
_entity.id
_entity.type
_entity.pdbx_description
1 polymer ?
#
loop_
_entity_poly.entity_id
_entity_poly.type
_entity_poly.pdbx_seq_one_letter_code
_entity_poly.pdbx_strand_id
1 'polypeptide(L)'
;MTVTTDDLYKQKCEIDSITFSCNEAHERLKIIRGYYASFMHASSLFKKDSVDGAEITLYDYPPNPTERTPRYGSHQKIYMSLQRSGIRNLADLGYILQSYHKLRKKAEYEIHLEITDDDVNDAESYFNECPARIKFYQQNGNQHFTTAKKVINASITSNGVKVNGGLRRLK
;
A
#
# COMPACT_ATOMS: atom_id res chain seq x y z
N MET A 1 -11.82 1.93 -6.37
CA MET A 1 -12.96 1.69 -7.27
C MET A 1 -12.94 0.24 -7.73
N THR A 2 -14.11 -0.41 -7.78
CA THR A 2 -14.32 -1.73 -8.40
C THR A 2 -14.14 -1.64 -9.91
N VAL A 3 -13.58 -2.67 -10.54
CA VAL A 3 -13.49 -2.78 -12.01
C VAL A 3 -14.85 -3.17 -12.53
N THR A 4 -15.34 -2.46 -13.54
CA THR A 4 -16.65 -2.73 -14.14
C THR A 4 -16.51 -3.46 -15.48
N THR A 5 -17.60 -4.08 -15.96
CA THR A 5 -17.63 -4.64 -17.32
C THR A 5 -17.35 -3.55 -18.36
N ASP A 6 -17.87 -2.33 -18.15
CA ASP A 6 -17.65 -1.20 -19.04
C ASP A 6 -16.17 -0.79 -19.09
N ASP A 7 -15.44 -0.90 -17.97
CA ASP A 7 -13.99 -0.64 -17.92
C ASP A 7 -13.25 -1.59 -18.90
N LEU A 8 -13.63 -2.87 -18.95
CA LEU A 8 -13.00 -3.87 -19.83
C LEU A 8 -13.34 -3.64 -21.31
N TYR A 9 -14.58 -3.24 -21.62
CA TYR A 9 -14.96 -2.92 -23.00
C TYR A 9 -14.24 -1.68 -23.50
N LYS A 10 -14.16 -0.62 -22.69
CA LYS A 10 -13.40 0.59 -23.03
C LYS A 10 -11.93 0.27 -23.26
N GLN A 11 -11.31 -0.48 -22.34
CA GLN A 11 -9.92 -0.90 -22.46
C GLN A 11 -9.67 -1.64 -23.79
N LYS A 12 -10.52 -2.60 -24.16
CA LYS A 12 -10.38 -3.34 -25.43
C LYS A 12 -10.37 -2.38 -26.64
N CYS A 13 -11.34 -1.47 -26.71
CA CYS A 13 -11.44 -0.52 -27.81
C CYS A 13 -10.23 0.43 -27.86
N GLU A 14 -9.70 0.82 -26.70
CA GLU A 14 -8.56 1.72 -26.60
C GLU A 14 -7.24 1.02 -27.03
N ILE A 15 -7.05 -0.26 -26.68
CA ILE A 15 -5.84 -1.04 -27.06
C ILE A 15 -5.64 -1.03 -28.58
N ASP A 16 -6.70 -1.23 -29.34
CA ASP A 16 -6.63 -1.31 -30.80
C ASP A 16 -6.28 0.05 -31.45
N SER A 17 -6.36 1.15 -30.68
CA SER A 17 -6.15 2.53 -31.15
C SER A 17 -4.88 3.21 -30.60
N ILE A 18 -4.21 2.60 -29.64
CA ILE A 18 -3.06 3.20 -28.93
C ILE A 18 -1.81 2.36 -29.17
N THR A 19 -0.70 3.04 -29.49
CA THR A 19 0.63 2.42 -29.55
C THR A 19 1.48 2.97 -28.41
N PHE A 20 1.82 2.13 -27.44
CA PHE A 20 2.77 2.51 -26.38
C PHE A 20 4.20 2.41 -26.87
N SER A 21 5.07 3.28 -26.37
CA SER A 21 6.50 2.98 -26.41
C SER A 21 6.79 1.76 -25.54
N CYS A 22 7.84 0.99 -25.86
CA CYS A 22 8.24 -0.13 -25.01
C CYS A 22 8.56 0.30 -23.57
N ASN A 23 9.08 1.52 -23.38
CA ASN A 23 9.39 2.09 -22.07
C ASN A 23 8.11 2.34 -21.26
N GLU A 24 7.11 2.99 -21.86
CA GLU A 24 5.85 3.26 -21.18
C GLU A 24 5.11 1.95 -20.83
N ALA A 25 5.10 0.98 -21.74
CA ALA A 25 4.53 -0.34 -21.49
C ALA A 25 5.25 -1.05 -20.32
N HIS A 26 6.57 -0.90 -20.23
CA HIS A 26 7.37 -1.44 -19.13
C HIS A 26 7.02 -0.78 -17.78
N GLU A 27 6.89 0.54 -17.73
CA GLU A 27 6.54 1.26 -16.50
C GLU A 27 5.12 0.94 -16.03
N ARG A 28 4.14 0.89 -16.95
CA ARG A 28 2.78 0.41 -16.65
C ARG A 28 2.82 -0.97 -16.00
N LEU A 29 3.60 -1.90 -16.56
CA LEU A 29 3.73 -3.25 -16.03
C LEU A 29 4.34 -3.26 -14.61
N LYS A 30 5.38 -2.45 -14.37
CA LYS A 30 5.98 -2.31 -13.03
C LYS A 30 4.97 -1.83 -12.00
N ILE A 31 4.20 -0.78 -12.32
CA ILE A 31 3.14 -0.24 -11.45
C ILE A 31 2.13 -1.33 -11.10
N ILE A 32 1.63 -2.05 -12.12
CA ILE A 32 0.61 -3.09 -11.94
C ILE A 32 1.13 -4.22 -11.05
N ARG A 33 2.33 -4.74 -11.34
CA ARG A 33 2.91 -5.86 -10.59
C ARG A 33 3.28 -5.47 -9.16
N GLY A 34 3.85 -4.27 -8.97
CA GLY A 34 4.20 -3.74 -7.66
C GLY A 34 2.97 -3.54 -6.76
N TYR A 35 1.87 -3.05 -7.34
CA TYR A 35 0.60 -2.94 -6.63
C TYR A 35 0.08 -4.31 -6.18
N TYR A 36 -0.01 -5.30 -7.08
CA TYR A 36 -0.53 -6.63 -6.72
C TYR A 36 0.33 -7.30 -5.64
N ALA A 37 1.65 -7.18 -5.71
CA ALA A 37 2.54 -7.68 -4.66
C ALA A 37 2.25 -7.03 -3.29
N SER A 38 2.14 -5.70 -3.25
CA SER A 38 1.80 -4.94 -2.04
C SER A 38 0.42 -5.31 -1.49
N PHE A 39 -0.57 -5.44 -2.37
CA PHE A 39 -1.93 -5.83 -2.03
C PHE A 39 -2.00 -7.25 -1.45
N MET A 40 -1.31 -8.22 -2.06
CA MET A 40 -1.28 -9.61 -1.56
C MET A 40 -0.62 -9.71 -0.19
N HIS A 41 0.45 -8.96 0.03
CA HIS A 41 1.12 -8.90 1.33
C HIS A 41 0.24 -8.22 2.39
N ALA A 42 -0.43 -7.11 2.05
CA ALA A 42 -1.37 -6.48 2.96
C ALA A 42 -2.58 -7.38 3.28
N SER A 43 -3.06 -8.14 2.30
CA SER A 43 -4.15 -9.09 2.47
C SER A 43 -3.79 -10.24 3.42
N SER A 44 -2.51 -10.60 3.52
CA SER A 44 -2.10 -11.68 4.44
C SER A 44 -2.30 -11.31 5.90
N LEU A 45 -2.33 -10.01 6.25
CA LEU A 45 -2.60 -9.52 7.62
C LEU A 45 -3.99 -9.90 8.14
N PHE A 46 -4.92 -10.26 7.26
CA PHE A 46 -6.29 -10.66 7.62
C PHE A 46 -6.47 -12.19 7.66
N LYS A 47 -5.39 -12.96 7.45
CA LYS A 47 -5.43 -14.43 7.53
C LYS A 47 -5.23 -14.86 8.99
N LYS A 48 -5.91 -15.94 9.37
CA LYS A 48 -6.05 -16.45 10.75
C LYS A 48 -4.71 -16.76 11.46
N ASP A 49 -3.63 -16.97 10.70
CA ASP A 49 -2.31 -17.37 11.22
C ASP A 49 -1.25 -16.26 11.11
N SER A 50 -1.65 -15.01 10.81
CA SER A 50 -0.70 -14.00 10.32
C SER A 50 0.00 -13.17 11.39
N VAL A 51 -0.53 -13.06 12.61
CA VAL A 51 0.09 -12.31 13.72
C VAL A 51 -0.36 -12.91 15.06
N ASP A 52 0.59 -13.17 15.96
CA ASP A 52 0.33 -13.58 17.35
C ASP A 52 -0.58 -12.56 18.06
N GLY A 53 -1.88 -12.87 18.13
CA GLY A 53 -2.82 -12.28 19.08
C GLY A 53 -3.59 -11.01 18.67
N ALA A 54 -3.39 -10.45 17.47
CA ALA A 54 -4.16 -9.29 16.99
C ALA A 54 -4.92 -9.62 15.71
N GLU A 55 -6.15 -10.12 15.83
CA GLU A 55 -7.03 -10.36 14.70
C GLU A 55 -7.51 -9.00 14.14
N ILE A 56 -6.94 -8.58 13.01
CA ILE A 56 -7.40 -7.37 12.32
C ILE A 56 -8.75 -7.69 11.69
N THR A 57 -9.78 -6.94 12.08
CA THR A 57 -11.13 -7.13 11.56
C THR A 57 -11.20 -6.77 10.08
N LEU A 58 -11.65 -7.73 9.28
CA LEU A 58 -11.98 -7.53 7.88
C LEU A 58 -13.44 -7.03 7.78
N TYR A 59 -13.67 -5.81 7.31
CA TYR A 59 -15.00 -5.23 7.21
C TYR A 59 -15.67 -5.58 5.87
N ASP A 60 -16.92 -6.04 5.92
CA ASP A 60 -17.69 -6.48 4.73
C ASP A 60 -18.35 -5.35 3.94
N TYR A 61 -18.47 -4.15 4.51
CA TYR A 61 -19.16 -3.01 3.89
C TYR A 61 -18.38 -1.69 4.04
N PRO A 62 -18.57 -0.73 3.12
CA PRO A 62 -18.05 0.62 3.30
C PRO A 62 -18.62 1.25 4.58
N PRO A 63 -17.88 2.18 5.22
CA PRO A 63 -18.19 2.72 6.54
C PRO A 63 -19.47 3.56 6.61
N ASN A 64 -20.06 3.96 5.48
CA ASN A 64 -21.23 4.83 5.45
C ASN A 64 -22.44 4.08 4.88
N PRO A 65 -23.50 3.80 5.66
CA PRO A 65 -24.70 3.11 5.17
C PRO A 65 -25.48 3.91 4.10
N THR A 66 -25.20 5.21 3.98
CA THR A 66 -25.70 6.09 2.91
C THR A 66 -24.87 6.02 1.63
N GLU A 67 -23.61 5.59 1.71
CA GLU A 67 -22.80 5.26 0.54
C GLU A 67 -23.21 3.88 0.05
N ARG A 68 -24.32 3.84 -0.71
CA ARG A 68 -24.63 2.73 -1.59
C ARG A 68 -23.55 2.68 -2.68
N THR A 69 -22.34 2.23 -2.34
CA THR A 69 -21.36 1.88 -3.36
C THR A 69 -21.89 0.66 -4.08
N PRO A 70 -22.19 0.71 -5.38
CA PRO A 70 -22.92 -0.35 -6.07
C PRO A 70 -22.22 -1.72 -5.99
N ARG A 71 -20.89 -1.76 -5.75
CA ARG A 71 -20.09 -2.97 -5.49
C ARG A 71 -18.85 -2.63 -4.66
N TYR A 72 -18.76 -3.16 -3.45
CA TYR A 72 -17.55 -3.10 -2.62
C TYR A 72 -16.53 -4.13 -3.13
N GLY A 73 -15.52 -3.68 -3.87
CA GLY A 73 -14.53 -4.57 -4.49
C GLY A 73 -13.51 -5.13 -3.48
N SER A 74 -12.92 -6.28 -3.79
CA SER A 74 -11.91 -6.97 -2.95
C SER A 74 -10.74 -6.07 -2.55
N HIS A 75 -10.25 -5.22 -3.47
CA HIS A 75 -9.19 -4.26 -3.18
C HIS A 75 -9.60 -3.22 -2.14
N GLN A 76 -10.82 -2.68 -2.28
CA GLN A 76 -11.38 -1.69 -1.37
C GLN A 76 -11.58 -2.27 0.02
N LYS A 77 -12.03 -3.52 0.06
CA LYS A 77 -12.18 -4.28 1.28
C LYS A 77 -10.92 -4.30 2.14
N ILE A 78 -9.77 -4.55 1.53
CA ILE A 78 -8.50 -4.61 2.25
C ILE A 78 -8.06 -3.23 2.75
N TYR A 79 -7.93 -2.24 1.86
CA TYR A 79 -7.36 -0.96 2.28
C TYR A 79 -8.30 -0.18 3.23
N MET A 80 -9.62 -0.30 3.09
CA MET A 80 -10.57 0.33 4.01
C MET A 80 -10.62 -0.37 5.36
N SER A 81 -10.40 -1.69 5.40
CA SER A 81 -10.30 -2.41 6.67
C SER A 81 -9.04 -2.00 7.45
N LEU A 82 -7.92 -1.80 6.74
CA LEU A 82 -6.69 -1.27 7.33
C LEU A 82 -6.89 0.15 7.88
N GLN A 83 -7.52 1.04 7.11
CA GLN A 83 -7.90 2.40 7.55
C GLN A 83 -8.75 2.42 8.84
N ARG A 84 -9.57 1.39 9.07
CA ARG A 84 -10.48 1.27 10.22
C ARG A 84 -9.94 0.49 11.40
N SER A 85 -8.79 -0.15 11.27
CA SER A 85 -8.18 -1.01 12.29
C SER A 85 -7.96 -0.35 13.66
N GLY A 86 -8.02 0.98 13.77
CA GLY A 86 -7.64 1.74 14.96
C GLY A 86 -6.12 1.79 15.20
N ILE A 87 -5.34 1.15 14.34
CA ILE A 87 -3.88 1.08 14.43
C ILE A 87 -3.29 2.06 13.43
N ARG A 88 -2.67 3.15 13.92
CA ARG A 88 -2.18 4.24 13.06
C ARG A 88 -1.30 3.77 11.91
N ASN A 89 -0.35 2.85 12.16
CA ASN A 89 0.52 2.31 11.11
C ASN A 89 -0.27 1.59 10.00
N LEU A 90 -1.28 0.79 10.38
CA LEU A 90 -2.13 0.11 9.42
C LEU A 90 -3.07 1.07 8.70
N ALA A 91 -3.54 2.11 9.39
CA ALA A 91 -4.35 3.14 8.75
C ALA A 91 -3.57 3.87 7.65
N ASP A 92 -2.33 4.27 7.94
CA ASP A 92 -1.41 4.86 6.95
C ASP A 92 -1.15 3.91 5.77
N LEU A 93 -0.89 2.62 6.06
CA LEU A 93 -0.74 1.59 5.03
C LEU A 93 -2.00 1.49 4.14
N GLY A 94 -3.19 1.58 4.72
CA GLY A 94 -4.45 1.60 3.98
C GLY A 94 -4.58 2.81 3.05
N TYR A 95 -4.18 4.02 3.48
CA TYR A 95 -4.14 5.19 2.59
C TYR A 95 -3.12 5.07 1.45
N ILE A 96 -1.95 4.50 1.73
CA ILE A 96 -0.94 4.21 0.70
C ILE A 96 -1.50 3.23 -0.33
N LEU A 97 -2.07 2.09 0.12
CA LEU A 97 -2.68 1.11 -0.77
C LEU A 97 -3.84 1.67 -1.58
N GLN A 98 -4.64 2.56 -1.02
CA GLN A 98 -5.72 3.22 -1.75
C GLN A 98 -5.18 4.09 -2.89
N SER A 99 -4.12 4.85 -2.64
CA SER A 99 -3.47 5.70 -3.64
C SER A 99 -2.79 4.85 -4.71
N TYR A 100 -2.07 3.80 -4.31
CA TYR A 100 -1.45 2.87 -5.23
C TYR A 100 -2.47 2.12 -6.08
N HIS A 101 -3.64 1.78 -5.55
CA HIS A 101 -4.74 1.17 -6.31
C HIS A 101 -5.28 2.11 -7.40
N LYS A 102 -5.37 3.41 -7.12
CA LYS A 102 -5.78 4.40 -8.14
C LYS A 102 -4.76 4.45 -9.28
N LEU A 103 -3.48 4.51 -8.93
CA LEU A 103 -2.41 4.52 -9.92
C LEU A 103 -2.37 3.23 -10.75
N ARG A 104 -2.58 2.07 -10.10
CA ARG A 104 -2.74 0.80 -10.80
C ARG A 104 -3.91 0.83 -11.78
N LYS A 105 -5.07 1.40 -11.40
CA LYS A 105 -6.20 1.53 -12.33
C LYS A 105 -5.84 2.40 -13.53
N LYS A 106 -5.10 3.49 -13.33
CA LYS A 106 -4.60 4.34 -14.42
C LYS A 106 -3.71 3.52 -15.37
N ALA A 107 -2.74 2.80 -14.82
CA ALA A 107 -1.81 1.99 -15.61
C ALA A 107 -2.49 0.83 -16.37
N GLU A 108 -3.48 0.17 -15.75
CA GLU A 108 -4.13 -1.02 -16.33
C GLU A 108 -5.32 -0.70 -17.22
N TYR A 109 -6.23 0.19 -16.80
CA TYR A 109 -7.54 0.39 -17.44
C TYR A 109 -7.72 1.74 -18.12
N GLU A 110 -7.05 2.79 -17.66
CA GLU A 110 -7.16 4.14 -18.24
C GLU A 110 -6.00 4.35 -19.22
N ILE A 111 -5.91 3.45 -20.20
CA ILE A 111 -4.72 3.33 -21.05
C ILE A 111 -4.59 4.51 -22.03
N HIS A 112 -5.66 5.27 -22.26
CA HIS A 112 -5.64 6.57 -22.92
C HIS A 112 -4.93 7.68 -22.12
N LEU A 113 -4.66 7.48 -20.83
CA LEU A 113 -3.91 8.43 -20.00
C LEU A 113 -2.44 8.02 -19.92
N GLU A 114 -1.54 8.95 -20.24
CA GLU A 114 -0.08 8.75 -20.12
C GLU A 114 0.36 8.50 -18.67
N ILE A 115 1.35 7.61 -18.48
CA ILE A 115 2.06 7.43 -17.21
C ILE A 115 3.21 8.44 -17.13
N THR A 116 3.17 9.30 -16.13
CA THR A 116 4.19 10.35 -15.93
C THR A 116 5.35 9.85 -15.06
N ASP A 117 6.45 10.60 -15.02
CA ASP A 117 7.56 10.31 -14.11
C ASP A 117 7.12 10.38 -12.63
N ASP A 118 6.20 11.30 -12.29
CA ASP A 118 5.62 11.39 -10.95
C ASP A 118 4.83 10.13 -10.57
N ASP A 119 4.06 9.57 -11.51
CA ASP A 119 3.37 8.29 -11.30
C ASP A 119 4.35 7.16 -10.99
N VAL A 120 5.47 7.09 -11.73
CA VAL A 120 6.50 6.07 -11.53
C VAL A 120 7.18 6.23 -10.16
N ASN A 121 7.53 7.46 -9.79
CA ASN A 121 8.14 7.78 -8.50
C ASN A 121 7.21 7.45 -7.34
N ASP A 122 5.92 7.78 -7.45
CA ASP A 122 4.90 7.44 -6.46
C ASP A 122 4.75 5.93 -6.32
N ALA A 123 4.68 5.19 -7.45
CA ALA A 123 4.60 3.74 -7.42
C ALA A 123 5.79 3.09 -6.71
N GLU A 124 7.00 3.56 -6.98
CA GLU A 124 8.22 3.05 -6.36
C GLU A 124 8.25 3.37 -4.86
N SER A 125 7.85 4.58 -4.46
CA SER A 125 7.72 4.95 -3.05
C SER A 125 6.71 4.04 -2.33
N TYR A 126 5.52 3.83 -2.92
CA TYR A 126 4.49 2.97 -2.34
C TYR A 126 4.94 1.51 -2.25
N PHE A 127 5.61 0.99 -3.29
CA PHE A 127 6.14 -0.36 -3.32
C PHE A 127 7.18 -0.62 -2.22
N ASN A 128 8.00 0.39 -1.91
CA ASN A 128 8.99 0.31 -0.83
C ASN A 128 8.37 0.48 0.56
N GLU A 129 7.39 1.38 0.72
CA GLU A 129 6.76 1.66 2.01
C GLU A 129 5.83 0.54 2.50
N CYS A 130 5.04 -0.06 1.61
CA CYS A 130 4.08 -1.11 1.97
C CYS A 130 4.72 -2.28 2.76
N PRO A 131 5.75 -2.98 2.24
CA PRO A 131 6.37 -4.09 2.96
C PRO A 131 7.09 -3.63 4.24
N ALA A 132 7.64 -2.42 4.27
CA ALA A 132 8.28 -1.88 5.47
C ALA A 132 7.27 -1.70 6.62
N ARG A 133 6.09 -1.14 6.33
CA ARG A 133 5.01 -0.94 7.32
C ARG A 133 4.39 -2.25 7.78
N ILE A 134 4.19 -3.20 6.86
CA ILE A 134 3.69 -4.55 7.17
C ILE A 134 4.66 -5.28 8.10
N LYS A 135 5.95 -5.32 7.73
CA LYS A 135 7.00 -5.96 8.55
C LYS A 135 7.11 -5.31 9.93
N PHE A 136 7.05 -3.98 9.99
CA PHE A 136 7.06 -3.28 11.27
C PHE A 136 5.87 -3.68 12.15
N TYR A 137 4.66 -3.74 11.58
CA TYR A 137 3.48 -4.19 12.33
C TYR A 137 3.64 -5.62 12.84
N GLN A 138 4.11 -6.55 12.01
CA GLN A 138 4.36 -7.93 12.42
C GLN A 138 5.38 -8.04 13.56
N GLN A 139 6.37 -7.14 13.63
CA GLN A 139 7.42 -7.16 14.63
C GLN A 139 7.09 -6.37 15.91
N ASN A 140 6.27 -5.31 15.80
CA ASN A 140 6.09 -4.31 16.85
C ASN A 140 4.61 -4.10 17.23
N GLY A 141 3.67 -4.78 16.56
CA GLY A 141 2.24 -4.61 16.75
C GLY A 141 1.79 -3.17 16.51
N ASN A 142 1.03 -2.62 17.47
CA ASN A 142 0.33 -1.34 17.34
C ASN A 142 1.22 -0.10 17.54
N GLN A 143 2.54 -0.28 17.61
CA GLN A 143 3.48 0.83 17.77
C GLN A 143 3.43 1.81 16.59
N HIS A 144 3.94 3.02 16.80
CA HIS A 144 4.01 4.02 15.75
C HIS A 144 5.18 3.74 14.81
N PHE A 145 4.89 3.57 13.52
CA PHE A 145 5.91 3.45 12.48
C PHE A 145 6.65 4.77 12.32
N THR A 146 7.96 4.72 12.46
CA THR A 146 8.84 5.86 12.17
C THR A 146 9.95 5.39 11.23
N THR A 147 10.20 6.15 10.18
CA THR A 147 11.32 5.91 9.23
C THR A 147 12.68 6.25 9.84
N ALA A 148 12.71 6.87 11.02
CA ALA A 148 13.94 7.18 11.72
C ALA A 148 14.60 5.90 12.22
N LYS A 149 15.74 5.52 11.60
CA LYS A 149 16.68 4.56 12.20
C LYS A 149 17.04 5.09 13.59
N LYS A 150 16.55 4.44 14.65
CA LYS A 150 17.02 4.70 16.00
C LYS A 150 18.47 4.21 16.06
N VAL A 151 19.42 5.11 15.78
CA VAL A 151 20.84 4.87 15.99
C VAL A 151 21.04 4.78 17.49
N ILE A 152 21.01 3.56 18.03
CA ILE A 152 21.43 3.33 19.41
C ILE A 152 22.95 3.30 19.40
N ASN A 153 23.58 4.44 19.64
CA ASN A 153 25.00 4.48 19.97
C ASN A 153 25.16 3.91 21.39
N ALA A 154 25.31 2.59 21.49
CA ALA A 154 25.69 1.95 22.74
C ALA A 154 27.21 2.01 22.87
N SER A 155 27.71 2.87 23.75
CA SER A 155 29.12 2.81 24.18
C SER A 155 29.22 1.82 25.35
N ILE A 156 29.90 0.69 25.13
CA ILE A 156 30.21 -0.26 26.20
C ILE A 156 31.38 0.31 27.01
N THR A 157 31.14 0.56 28.30
CA THR A 157 32.20 0.88 29.26
C THR A 157 32.25 -0.20 30.34
N SER A 158 33.38 -0.33 31.03
CA SER A 158 33.64 -1.39 32.03
C SER A 158 32.63 -1.44 33.19
N ASN A 159 31.78 -0.41 33.36
CA ASN A 159 30.78 -0.31 34.44
C ASN A 159 29.32 -0.37 33.96
N GLY A 160 29.04 -0.83 32.73
CA GLY A 160 27.69 -1.07 32.22
C GLY A 160 27.30 -0.25 30.98
N VAL A 161 26.16 -0.61 30.38
CA VAL A 161 25.64 -0.03 29.12
C VAL A 161 24.90 1.28 29.39
N LYS A 162 25.42 2.40 28.86
CA LYS A 162 24.68 3.68 28.80
C LYS A 162 23.97 3.81 27.46
N VAL A 163 22.65 4.02 27.50
CA VAL A 163 21.82 4.24 26.31
C VAL A 163 21.41 5.72 26.27
N ASN A 164 21.98 6.51 25.36
CA ASN A 164 21.53 7.89 25.11
C ASN A 164 20.68 7.91 23.84
N GLY A 165 19.36 8.02 23.99
CA GLY A 165 18.41 8.12 22.89
C GLY A 165 18.14 9.58 22.50
N GLY A 166 18.64 9.99 21.32
CA GLY A 166 18.26 11.26 20.69
C GLY A 166 17.84 11.03 19.24
N LEU A 167 16.70 11.60 18.84
CA LEU A 167 16.21 11.60 17.45
C LEU A 167 17.11 12.51 16.60
N ARG A 168 17.93 11.93 15.71
CA ARG A 168 18.60 12.69 14.65
C ARG A 168 17.69 12.79 13.42
N ARG A 169 17.30 14.00 13.03
CA ARG A 169 16.76 14.28 11.69
C ARG A 169 17.89 14.17 10.66
N LEU A 170 17.71 13.35 9.64
CA LEU A 170 18.60 13.31 8.47
C LEU A 170 18.18 14.43 7.51
N LYS A 171 19.17 15.14 6.97
CA LYS A 171 19.03 16.14 5.90
C LYS A 171 18.98 15.45 4.54
#